data_AF-A0A8T1WSN7-F1
#
_entry.id   AF-A0A8T1WSN7-F1
#
_cell.length_a   1.000
_cell.length_b   1.000
_cell.length_c   1.000
_cell.angle_alpha   90.00
_cell.angle_beta   90.00
_cell.angle_gamma   90.00
#
_symmetry.space_group_name_H-M   'P 1'
#
loop_
_entity.id
_entity.type
_entity.pdbx_description
1 polymer ?
#
loop_
_entity_poly.entity_id
_entity_poly.type
_entity_poly.pdbx_seq_one_letter_code
_entity_poly.pdbx_strand_id
1 'polypeptide(L)'
;MAVRVQLQGDGVNALRTFLASRLESNQLDQDDVKKLLGAEPKDVLTTAELRLAATLLSGLRTSDPKIPSLKELLGTKTQARVVAQEREEEEAQETEKRAQYLAKRREKLQRLDQEMRYGNMVRNLKTQSVAAELTHHQTSVKQHLSIGANMVMARITAFVVVYFVARNLTENETTRMIAGLGGAIAMMVIEMVLFITRAAKMEAIEHDQMKHQSVF
;
A
#
# COMPACT_ATOMS: atom_id res chain seq x y z
N MET A 1 20.57 23.70 12.49
CA MET A 1 21.02 25.05 12.90
C MET A 1 19.91 25.86 13.59
N ALA A 2 19.86 25.80 14.93
CA ALA A 2 19.01 26.71 15.71
C ALA A 2 19.82 27.98 15.99
N VAL A 3 19.51 29.05 15.26
CA VAL A 3 20.20 30.34 15.41
C VAL A 3 19.64 31.03 16.66
N ARG A 4 20.45 31.18 17.71
CA ARG A 4 20.08 31.98 18.90
C ARG A 4 20.74 33.34 18.81
N VAL A 5 19.90 34.38 18.79
CA VAL A 5 20.35 35.79 18.85
C VAL A 5 20.52 36.17 20.31
N GLN A 6 21.67 36.74 20.65
CA GLN A 6 21.96 37.27 21.97
C GLN A 6 22.22 38.77 21.85
N LEU A 7 21.63 39.57 22.73
CA LEU A 7 21.93 41.00 22.82
C LEU A 7 23.03 41.20 23.84
N GLN A 8 24.08 41.94 23.47
CA GLN A 8 25.17 42.26 24.36
C GLN A 8 25.37 43.77 24.51
N GLY A 9 25.65 44.24 25.73
CA GLY A 9 26.19 45.59 26.00
C GLY A 9 25.56 46.30 27.19
N ASP A 10 26.09 47.49 27.51
CA ASP A 10 25.74 48.29 28.70
C ASP A 10 24.23 48.54 28.87
N GLY A 11 23.48 48.64 27.76
CA GLY A 11 22.03 48.82 27.77
C GLY A 11 21.27 47.62 28.35
N VAL A 12 21.82 46.42 28.26
CA VAL A 12 21.26 45.20 28.87
C VAL A 12 21.36 45.28 30.39
N ASN A 13 22.49 45.77 30.91
CA ASN A 13 22.68 45.96 32.33
C ASN A 13 21.79 47.08 32.88
N ALA A 14 21.73 48.22 32.17
CA ALA A 14 20.83 49.33 32.51
C ALA A 14 19.35 48.88 32.59
N LEU A 15 18.93 48.03 31.65
CA LEU A 15 17.59 47.43 31.65
C LEU A 15 17.35 46.54 32.88
N ARG A 16 18.31 45.67 33.24
CA ARG A 16 18.21 44.81 34.43
C ARG A 16 18.18 45.62 35.73
N THR A 17 19.04 46.62 35.87
CA THR A 17 19.06 47.51 37.04
C THR A 17 17.77 48.31 37.16
N PHE A 18 17.24 48.83 36.05
CA PHE A 18 15.99 49.56 36.02
C PHE A 18 14.82 48.69 36.47
N LEU A 19 14.70 47.48 35.91
CA LEU A 19 13.66 46.51 36.30
C LEU A 19 13.79 46.11 37.78
N ALA A 20 14.99 45.81 38.27
CA ALA A 20 15.21 45.50 39.68
C ALA A 20 14.77 46.62 40.63
N SER A 21 14.90 47.89 40.22
CA SER A 21 14.52 49.05 41.03
C SER A 21 13.03 49.40 41.02
N ARG A 22 12.26 48.89 40.04
CA ARG A 22 10.86 49.28 39.79
C ARG A 22 9.85 48.15 39.92
N LEU A 23 10.30 46.90 39.95
CA LEU A 23 9.43 45.75 40.16
C LEU A 23 9.03 45.62 41.63
N GLU A 24 7.77 45.26 41.87
CA GLU A 24 7.24 45.00 43.21
C GLU A 24 7.74 43.64 43.74
N SER A 25 7.78 43.46 45.06
CA SER A 25 8.25 42.23 45.72
C SER A 25 7.56 40.96 45.21
N ASN A 26 6.27 41.05 44.86
CA ASN A 26 5.48 39.93 44.35
C ASN A 26 5.90 39.49 42.93
N GLN A 27 6.45 40.40 42.12
CA GLN A 27 6.94 40.11 40.76
C GLN A 27 8.40 39.65 40.78
N LEU A 28 9.16 40.10 41.77
CA LEU A 28 10.52 39.64 42.04
C LEU A 28 10.58 38.17 42.47
N ASP A 29 9.48 37.63 43.02
CA ASP A 29 9.46 36.25 43.50
C ASP A 29 9.32 35.18 42.41
N GLN A 30 8.93 35.58 41.20
CA GLN A 30 8.77 34.68 40.07
C GLN A 30 10.14 34.16 39.59
N ASP A 31 10.28 32.84 39.48
CA ASP A 31 11.55 32.17 39.12
C ASP A 31 12.18 32.69 37.82
N ASP A 32 11.35 33.07 36.84
CA ASP A 32 11.81 33.59 35.55
C ASP A 32 12.38 35.02 35.67
N VAL A 33 11.87 35.82 36.61
CA VAL A 33 12.36 37.17 36.92
C VAL A 33 13.64 37.08 37.75
N LYS A 34 13.71 36.14 38.70
CA LYS A 34 14.95 35.83 39.44
C LYS A 34 16.07 35.38 38.50
N LYS A 35 15.75 34.58 37.48
CA LYS A 35 16.72 34.19 36.43
C LYS A 35 17.14 35.38 35.56
N LEU A 36 16.21 36.29 35.23
CA LEU A 36 16.51 37.49 34.44
C LEU A 36 17.43 38.47 35.19
N LEU A 37 17.20 38.66 36.51
CA LEU A 37 17.90 39.63 37.35
C LEU A 37 19.13 39.06 38.05
N GLY A 38 19.13 37.78 38.38
CA GLY A 38 20.18 37.05 39.09
C GLY A 38 21.17 36.32 38.18
N ALA A 39 20.99 36.36 36.87
CA ALA A 39 22.03 35.95 35.94
C ALA A 39 23.28 36.81 36.20
N GLU A 40 24.42 36.15 36.45
CA GLU A 40 25.75 36.75 36.57
C GLU A 40 25.97 37.86 35.52
N PRO A 41 26.85 38.85 35.78
CA PRO A 41 27.07 40.06 34.96
C PRO A 41 27.76 39.77 33.62
N LYS A 42 27.29 38.76 32.90
CA LYS A 42 27.42 38.67 31.46
C LYS A 42 26.33 39.61 30.95
N ASP A 43 26.74 40.70 30.32
CA ASP A 43 25.90 41.71 29.67
C ASP A 43 25.08 41.14 28.50
N VAL A 44 24.62 39.90 28.60
CA VAL A 44 24.05 39.08 27.54
C VAL A 44 22.61 38.79 27.91
N LEU A 45 21.70 39.16 27.00
CA LEU A 45 20.28 38.90 27.10
C LEU A 45 19.87 37.91 26.01
N THR A 46 19.21 36.81 26.38
CA THR A 46 18.62 35.90 25.39
C THR A 46 17.32 36.45 24.81
N THR A 47 16.86 35.92 23.67
CA THR A 47 15.57 36.34 23.07
C THR A 47 14.37 36.10 23.99
N ALA A 48 14.40 35.05 24.81
CA ALA A 48 13.35 34.76 25.79
C ALA A 48 13.34 35.78 26.93
N GLU A 49 14.51 36.09 27.48
CA GLU A 49 14.71 37.13 28.48
C GLU A 49 14.32 38.52 27.97
N LEU A 50 14.63 38.84 26.71
CA LEU A 50 14.21 40.10 26.08
C LEU A 50 12.71 40.25 26.02
N ARG A 51 12.00 39.19 25.63
CA ARG A 51 10.54 39.20 25.56
C ARG A 51 9.93 39.41 26.94
N LEU A 52 10.48 38.71 27.95
CA LEU A 52 10.04 38.85 29.33
C LEU A 52 10.29 40.28 29.86
N ALA A 53 11.48 40.83 29.62
CA ALA A 53 11.79 42.21 30.00
C ALA A 53 10.88 43.23 29.28
N ALA A 54 10.56 43.00 28.01
CA ALA A 54 9.65 43.84 27.24
C ALA A 54 8.21 43.79 27.79
N THR A 55 7.72 42.61 28.17
CA THR A 55 6.39 42.47 28.78
C THR A 55 6.32 43.17 30.13
N LEU A 56 7.36 43.04 30.96
CA LEU A 56 7.42 43.71 32.26
C LEU A 56 7.47 45.24 32.10
N LEU A 57 8.31 45.76 31.21
CA LEU A 57 8.35 47.20 30.91
C LEU A 57 7.01 47.71 30.36
N SER A 58 6.34 46.93 29.51
CA SER A 58 5.04 47.34 28.97
C SER A 58 3.97 47.43 30.06
N GLY A 59 3.96 46.49 31.02
CA GLY A 59 3.06 46.52 32.16
C GLY A 59 3.36 47.66 33.13
N LEU A 60 4.64 47.98 33.36
CA LEU A 60 5.02 49.14 34.15
C LEU A 60 4.59 50.45 33.48
N ARG A 61 4.75 50.56 32.16
CA ARG A 61 4.38 51.75 31.39
C ARG A 61 2.87 51.98 31.27
N THR A 62 2.05 50.92 31.34
CA THR A 62 0.60 51.09 31.45
C THR A 62 0.20 51.76 32.78
N SER A 63 1.02 51.60 33.82
CA SER A 63 0.80 52.22 35.13
C SER A 63 1.42 53.61 35.25
N ASP A 64 2.59 53.85 34.66
CA ASP A 64 3.22 55.17 34.60
C ASP A 64 3.76 55.49 33.18
N PRO A 65 3.14 56.44 32.46
CA PRO A 65 3.55 56.80 31.10
C PRO A 65 4.91 57.53 31.04
N LYS A 66 5.50 57.92 32.17
CA LYS A 66 6.84 58.55 32.23
C LYS A 66 7.99 57.54 32.21
N ILE A 67 7.69 56.24 32.21
CA ILE A 67 8.70 55.18 32.19
C ILE A 67 9.39 55.11 30.80
N PRO A 68 10.74 55.07 30.76
CA PRO A 68 11.49 55.06 29.53
C PRO A 68 11.19 53.82 28.68
N SER A 69 11.23 53.99 27.36
CA SER A 69 10.96 52.90 26.43
C SER A 69 12.14 51.92 26.34
N LEU A 70 11.89 50.68 25.91
CA LEU A 70 12.93 49.67 25.67
C LEU A 70 14.01 50.17 24.67
N LYS A 71 13.63 51.05 23.73
CA LYS A 71 14.54 51.72 22.80
C LYS A 71 15.48 52.72 23.50
N GLU A 72 14.98 53.42 24.51
CA GLU A 72 15.77 54.37 25.30
C GLU A 72 16.74 53.66 26.25
N LEU A 73 16.29 52.55 26.86
CA LEU A 73 17.11 51.77 27.78
C LEU A 73 18.21 50.95 27.07
N LEU A 74 17.93 50.35 25.91
CA LEU A 74 18.92 49.56 25.18
C LEU A 74 19.93 50.44 24.41
N GLY A 75 19.59 51.69 24.12
CA GLY A 75 20.50 52.68 23.52
C GLY A 75 21.14 52.26 22.18
N THR A 76 22.06 53.09 21.67
CA THR A 76 22.82 52.82 20.43
C THR A 76 24.03 51.91 20.63
N LYS A 77 24.33 51.48 21.87
CA LYS A 77 25.52 50.69 22.24
C LYS A 77 25.26 49.20 22.45
N THR A 78 24.05 48.71 22.18
CA THR A 78 23.74 47.28 22.23
C THR A 78 24.05 46.62 20.89
N GLN A 79 24.88 45.57 20.93
CA GLN A 79 25.26 44.78 19.76
C GLN A 79 24.50 43.45 19.79
N ALA A 80 23.84 43.10 18.69
CA ALA A 80 23.25 41.79 18.51
C ALA A 80 24.31 40.82 17.98
N ARG A 81 24.69 39.82 18.78
CA ARG A 81 25.58 38.75 18.34
C ARG A 81 24.77 37.50 18.07
N VAL A 82 24.99 36.93 16.89
CA VAL A 82 24.49 35.60 16.55
C VAL A 82 25.52 34.59 17.02
N VAL A 83 25.16 33.73 17.98
CA VAL A 83 26.04 32.67 18.47
C VAL A 83 25.54 31.34 17.92
N ALA A 84 26.35 30.71 17.07
CA ALA A 84 26.17 29.31 16.70
C ALA A 84 26.61 28.45 17.89
N GLN A 85 25.70 27.64 18.42
CA GLN A 85 26.03 26.65 19.43
C GLN A 85 26.64 25.44 18.72
N GLU A 86 27.93 25.15 18.97
CA GLU A 86 28.62 23.96 18.46
C GLU A 86 27.86 22.71 18.95
N ARG A 87 27.27 21.99 17.99
CA ARG A 87 26.49 20.76 18.16
C ARG A 87 27.03 19.68 17.22
N GLU A 88 28.35 19.66 17.05
CA GLU A 88 29.02 18.83 16.03
C GLU A 88 28.77 17.33 16.23
N GLU A 89 28.67 16.86 17.49
CA GLU A 89 28.41 15.44 17.78
C GLU A 89 26.95 15.02 17.53
N GLU A 90 25.96 15.90 17.76
CA GLU A 90 24.56 15.61 17.48
C GLU A 90 24.26 15.66 15.97
N GLU A 91 24.85 16.61 15.23
CA GLU A 91 24.67 16.72 13.77
C GLU A 91 25.36 15.57 13.01
N ALA A 92 26.54 15.11 13.48
CA ALA A 92 27.21 13.92 12.93
C ALA A 92 26.37 12.64 13.10
N GLN A 93 25.82 12.40 14.30
CA GLN A 93 24.94 11.24 14.52
C GLN A 93 23.64 11.32 13.72
N GLU A 94 23.08 12.51 13.53
CA GLU A 94 21.85 12.68 12.75
C GLU A 94 22.09 12.47 11.25
N THR A 95 23.23 12.92 10.73
CA THR A 95 23.64 12.69 9.33
C THR A 95 23.92 11.23 9.04
N GLU A 96 24.55 10.48 9.95
CA GLU A 96 24.74 9.03 9.82
C GLU A 96 23.40 8.28 9.82
N LYS A 97 22.49 8.60 10.74
CA LYS A 97 21.14 8.01 10.78
C LYS A 97 20.37 8.28 9.49
N ARG A 98 20.47 9.50 8.96
CA ARG A 98 19.88 9.88 7.67
C ARG A 98 20.51 9.11 6.51
N ALA A 99 21.83 8.95 6.49
CA ALA A 99 22.52 8.17 5.45
C ALA A 99 22.09 6.69 5.48
N GLN A 100 22.02 6.09 6.66
CA GLN A 100 21.54 4.71 6.84
C GLN A 100 20.07 4.55 6.43
N TYR A 101 19.21 5.51 6.79
CA TYR A 101 17.80 5.50 6.37
C TYR A 101 17.67 5.60 4.85
N LEU A 102 18.43 6.50 4.21
CA LEU A 102 18.43 6.66 2.76
C LEU A 102 18.96 5.41 2.05
N ALA A 103 19.98 4.74 2.60
CA ALA A 103 20.48 3.47 2.06
C ALA A 103 19.42 2.37 2.11
N LYS A 104 18.77 2.17 3.27
CA LYS A 104 17.67 1.20 3.42
C LYS A 104 16.50 1.51 2.48
N ARG A 105 16.18 2.79 2.29
CA ARG A 105 15.11 3.22 1.39
C ARG A 105 15.45 2.91 -0.07
N ARG A 106 16.69 3.14 -0.50
CA ARG A 106 17.15 2.80 -1.86
C ARG A 106 17.06 1.30 -2.12
N GLU A 107 17.50 0.48 -1.17
CA GLU A 107 17.41 -0.98 -1.30
C GLU A 107 15.95 -1.44 -1.42
N LYS A 108 15.04 -0.89 -0.61
CA LYS A 108 13.61 -1.20 -0.70
C LYS A 108 13.01 -0.83 -2.06
N LEU A 109 13.38 0.34 -2.60
CA LEU A 109 12.92 0.78 -3.92
C LEU A 109 13.46 -0.11 -5.04
N GLN A 110 14.72 -0.55 -4.94
CA GLN A 110 15.28 -1.49 -5.91
C GLN A 110 14.58 -2.85 -5.89
N ARG A 111 14.23 -3.37 -4.71
CA ARG A 111 13.46 -4.61 -4.59
C ARG A 111 12.06 -4.47 -5.21
N LEU A 112 11.36 -3.37 -4.92
CA LEU A 112 10.05 -3.10 -5.52
C LEU A 112 10.12 -2.98 -7.04
N ASP A 113 11.14 -2.30 -7.57
CA ASP A 113 11.34 -2.19 -9.02
C ASP A 113 11.60 -3.56 -9.67
N GLN A 114 12.42 -4.40 -9.02
CA GLN A 114 12.66 -5.78 -9.46
C GLN A 114 11.38 -6.63 -9.42
N GLU A 115 10.57 -6.52 -8.38
CA GLU A 115 9.28 -7.22 -8.27
C GLU A 115 8.29 -6.76 -9.34
N MET A 116 8.19 -5.45 -9.60
CA MET A 116 7.34 -4.92 -10.69
C MET A 116 7.82 -5.41 -12.05
N ARG A 117 9.14 -5.42 -12.28
CA ARG A 117 9.72 -5.86 -13.54
C ARG A 117 9.53 -7.36 -13.74
N TYR A 118 9.75 -8.17 -12.70
CA TYR A 118 9.45 -9.59 -12.71
C TYR A 118 7.96 -9.84 -12.97
N GLY A 119 7.09 -9.15 -12.23
CA GLY A 119 5.65 -9.19 -12.41
C GLY A 119 5.23 -8.89 -13.85
N ASN A 120 5.80 -7.87 -14.47
CA ASN A 120 5.54 -7.52 -15.87
C ASN A 120 6.06 -8.58 -16.86
N MET A 121 7.22 -9.19 -16.59
CA MET A 121 7.75 -10.28 -17.43
C MET A 121 6.88 -11.54 -17.37
N VAL A 122 6.35 -11.89 -16.20
CA VAL A 122 5.52 -13.10 -16.02
C VAL A 122 4.02 -12.85 -16.20
N ARG A 123 3.57 -11.59 -16.30
CA ARG A 123 2.15 -11.25 -16.44
C ARG A 123 1.52 -11.90 -17.67
N ASN A 124 2.23 -11.87 -18.80
CA ASN A 124 1.75 -12.44 -20.05
C ASN A 124 1.66 -13.97 -19.99
N LEU A 125 2.57 -14.62 -19.26
CA LEU A 125 2.54 -16.06 -19.02
C LEU A 125 1.33 -16.45 -18.17
N LYS A 126 1.05 -15.70 -17.10
CA LYS A 126 -0.08 -15.99 -16.19
C LYS A 126 -1.44 -15.77 -16.84
N THR A 127 -1.59 -14.74 -17.68
CA THR A 127 -2.85 -14.51 -18.41
C THR A 127 -3.06 -15.51 -19.53
N GLN A 128 -2.01 -15.90 -20.25
CA GLN A 128 -2.11 -16.96 -21.26
C GLN A 128 -2.37 -18.32 -20.63
N SER A 129 -1.74 -18.64 -19.49
CA SER A 129 -1.96 -19.91 -18.81
C SER A 129 -3.39 -20.03 -18.28
N VAL A 130 -3.94 -18.98 -17.65
CA VAL A 130 -5.31 -18.99 -17.14
C VAL A 130 -6.33 -19.03 -18.28
N ALA A 131 -6.12 -18.28 -19.36
CA ALA A 131 -7.01 -18.32 -20.52
C ALA A 131 -6.94 -19.69 -21.22
N ALA A 132 -5.74 -20.26 -21.40
CA ALA A 132 -5.55 -21.58 -21.98
C ALA A 132 -6.18 -22.68 -21.13
N GLU A 133 -6.00 -22.64 -19.82
CA GLU A 133 -6.60 -23.57 -18.85
C GLU A 133 -8.14 -23.49 -18.87
N LEU A 134 -8.71 -22.28 -18.87
CA LEU A 134 -10.16 -22.08 -19.00
C LEU A 134 -10.70 -22.59 -20.34
N THR A 135 -10.00 -22.34 -21.45
CA THR A 135 -10.40 -22.87 -22.76
C THR A 135 -10.33 -24.40 -22.78
N HIS A 136 -9.30 -24.98 -22.16
CA HIS A 136 -9.15 -26.44 -22.11
C HIS A 136 -10.28 -27.10 -21.33
N HIS A 137 -10.65 -26.53 -20.18
CA HIS A 137 -11.81 -26.99 -19.40
C HIS A 137 -13.12 -26.83 -20.16
N GLN A 138 -13.34 -25.70 -20.85
CA GLN A 138 -14.55 -25.50 -21.66
C GLN A 138 -14.64 -26.49 -22.83
N THR A 139 -13.52 -26.78 -23.50
CA THR A 139 -13.49 -27.77 -24.59
C THR A 139 -13.76 -29.18 -24.09
N SER A 140 -13.17 -29.57 -22.96
CA SER A 140 -13.40 -30.89 -22.35
C SER A 140 -14.86 -31.06 -21.94
N VAL A 141 -15.46 -30.08 -21.25
CA VAL A 141 -16.87 -30.14 -20.84
C VAL A 141 -17.81 -30.23 -22.03
N LYS A 142 -17.59 -29.41 -23.08
CA LYS A 142 -18.38 -29.49 -24.33
C LYS A 142 -18.22 -30.83 -25.03
N GLN A 143 -17.01 -31.39 -25.07
CA GLN A 143 -16.75 -32.70 -25.66
C GLN A 143 -17.50 -33.81 -24.91
N HIS A 144 -17.37 -33.89 -23.58
CA HIS A 144 -18.08 -34.89 -22.78
C HIS A 144 -19.61 -34.75 -22.86
N LEU A 145 -20.11 -33.51 -22.86
CA LEU A 145 -21.55 -33.25 -22.97
C LEU A 145 -22.08 -33.61 -24.36
N SER A 146 -21.36 -33.30 -25.43
CA SER A 146 -21.75 -33.67 -26.80
C SER A 146 -21.76 -35.19 -27.01
N ILE A 147 -20.82 -35.91 -26.39
CA ILE A 147 -20.74 -37.37 -26.44
C ILE A 147 -21.93 -37.98 -25.68
N GLY A 148 -22.19 -37.52 -24.46
CA GLY A 148 -23.33 -37.99 -23.66
C GLY A 148 -24.68 -37.65 -24.29
N ALA A 149 -24.82 -36.46 -24.87
CA ALA A 149 -26.04 -36.05 -25.56
C ALA A 149 -26.31 -36.91 -26.80
N ASN A 150 -25.28 -37.19 -27.62
CA ASN A 150 -25.42 -38.07 -28.77
C ASN A 150 -25.85 -39.50 -28.36
N MET A 151 -25.27 -40.01 -27.27
CA MET A 151 -25.59 -41.34 -26.71
C MET A 151 -27.04 -41.48 -26.24
N VAL A 152 -27.64 -40.41 -25.71
CA VAL A 152 -29.06 -40.42 -25.32
C VAL A 152 -29.95 -40.23 -26.54
N MET A 153 -29.62 -39.29 -27.42
CA MET A 153 -30.43 -38.96 -28.59
C MET A 153 -30.55 -40.12 -29.57
N ALA A 154 -29.48 -40.87 -29.80
CA ALA A 154 -29.51 -42.02 -30.69
C ALA A 154 -30.42 -43.14 -30.16
N ARG A 155 -30.49 -43.38 -28.85
CA ARG A 155 -31.45 -44.34 -28.25
C ARG A 155 -32.90 -43.90 -28.38
N ILE A 156 -33.17 -42.62 -28.14
CA ILE A 156 -34.51 -42.05 -28.33
C ILE A 156 -34.92 -42.21 -29.81
N THR A 157 -34.01 -41.91 -30.73
CA THR A 157 -34.28 -42.03 -32.17
C THR A 157 -34.53 -43.49 -32.56
N ALA A 158 -33.72 -44.43 -32.07
CA ALA A 158 -33.91 -45.86 -32.31
C ALA A 158 -35.24 -46.37 -31.74
N PHE A 159 -35.62 -45.93 -30.54
CA PHE A 159 -36.93 -46.23 -29.95
C PHE A 159 -38.06 -45.79 -30.88
N VAL A 160 -38.02 -44.55 -31.35
CA VAL A 160 -39.06 -43.98 -32.22
C VAL A 160 -39.12 -44.73 -33.55
N VAL A 161 -37.98 -44.98 -34.19
CA VAL A 161 -37.92 -45.69 -35.48
C VAL A 161 -38.51 -47.09 -35.35
N VAL A 162 -38.09 -47.86 -34.34
CA VAL A 162 -38.57 -49.24 -34.16
C VAL A 162 -40.05 -49.25 -33.73
N TYR A 163 -40.48 -48.30 -32.91
CA TYR A 163 -41.90 -48.13 -32.57
C TYR A 163 -42.75 -47.84 -33.82
N PHE A 164 -42.29 -46.97 -34.73
CA PHE A 164 -42.99 -46.69 -35.98
C PHE A 164 -43.03 -47.89 -36.94
N VAL A 165 -41.94 -48.67 -37.01
CA VAL A 165 -41.93 -49.91 -37.80
C VAL A 165 -42.89 -50.93 -37.20
N ALA A 166 -42.88 -51.10 -35.88
CA ALA A 166 -43.80 -52.00 -35.17
C ALA A 166 -45.25 -51.55 -35.35
N ARG A 167 -45.52 -50.24 -35.44
CA ARG A 167 -46.86 -49.70 -35.72
C ARG A 167 -47.45 -50.23 -37.02
N ASN A 168 -46.62 -50.46 -38.04
CA ASN A 168 -47.05 -51.02 -39.32
C ASN A 168 -47.26 -52.54 -39.30
N LEU A 169 -46.75 -53.23 -38.27
CA LEU A 169 -46.76 -54.69 -38.17
C LEU A 169 -47.78 -55.21 -37.15
N THR A 170 -48.08 -54.45 -36.11
CA THR A 170 -49.01 -54.84 -35.04
C THR A 170 -49.93 -53.70 -34.65
N GLU A 171 -51.17 -54.02 -34.33
CA GLU A 171 -52.17 -53.08 -33.81
C GLU A 171 -52.08 -52.90 -32.29
N ASN A 172 -51.38 -53.80 -31.59
CA ASN A 172 -51.29 -53.80 -30.14
C ASN A 172 -50.24 -52.79 -29.64
N GLU A 173 -50.69 -51.80 -28.87
CA GLU A 173 -49.86 -50.72 -28.34
C GLU A 173 -48.75 -51.22 -27.41
N THR A 174 -49.04 -52.22 -26.58
CA THR A 174 -48.06 -52.82 -25.66
C THR A 174 -46.92 -53.48 -26.41
N THR A 175 -47.21 -54.16 -27.51
CA THR A 175 -46.20 -54.83 -28.34
C THR A 175 -45.32 -53.80 -29.07
N ARG A 176 -45.88 -52.65 -29.47
CA ARG A 176 -45.10 -51.54 -30.07
C ARG A 176 -44.14 -50.91 -29.07
N MET A 177 -44.61 -50.67 -27.84
CA MET A 177 -43.77 -50.16 -26.74
C MET A 177 -42.61 -51.12 -26.43
N ILE A 178 -42.88 -52.42 -26.32
CA ILE A 178 -41.86 -53.44 -26.06
C ILE A 178 -40.85 -53.52 -27.22
N ALA A 179 -41.32 -53.46 -28.46
CA ALA A 179 -40.46 -53.44 -29.64
C ALA A 179 -39.55 -52.20 -29.66
N GLY A 180 -40.11 -51.01 -29.40
CA GLY A 180 -39.34 -49.77 -29.29
C GLY A 180 -38.27 -49.85 -28.19
N LEU A 181 -38.62 -50.39 -27.02
CA LEU A 181 -37.68 -50.59 -25.92
C LEU A 181 -36.55 -51.57 -26.30
N GLY A 182 -36.89 -52.67 -26.97
CA GLY A 182 -35.91 -53.60 -27.54
C GLY A 182 -34.96 -52.92 -28.53
N GLY A 183 -35.48 -52.04 -29.38
CA GLY A 183 -34.70 -51.20 -30.29
C GLY A 183 -33.72 -50.27 -29.56
N ALA A 184 -34.16 -49.62 -28.49
CA ALA A 184 -33.30 -48.76 -27.67
C ALA A 184 -32.18 -49.54 -26.98
N ILE A 185 -32.47 -50.74 -26.47
CA ILE A 185 -31.47 -51.63 -25.85
C ILE A 185 -30.46 -52.13 -26.89
N ALA A 186 -30.92 -52.54 -28.07
CA ALA A 186 -30.03 -52.93 -29.16
C ALA A 186 -29.11 -51.77 -29.58
N MET A 187 -29.67 -50.56 -29.68
CA MET A 187 -28.88 -49.36 -29.99
C MET A 187 -27.84 -49.06 -28.90
N MET A 188 -28.16 -49.30 -27.62
CA MET A 188 -27.20 -49.15 -26.52
C MET A 188 -26.00 -50.09 -26.65
N VAL A 189 -26.21 -51.34 -27.09
CA VAL A 189 -25.11 -52.29 -27.35
C VAL A 189 -24.25 -51.83 -28.53
N ILE A 190 -24.89 -51.41 -29.63
CA ILE A 190 -24.19 -50.89 -30.81
C ILE A 190 -23.34 -49.67 -30.44
N GLU A 191 -23.90 -48.73 -29.68
CA GLU A 191 -23.17 -47.58 -29.18
C GLU A 191 -21.99 -47.98 -28.30
N MET A 192 -22.14 -48.94 -27.39
CA MET A 192 -21.05 -49.38 -26.52
C MET A 192 -19.87 -49.92 -27.33
N VAL A 193 -20.14 -50.73 -28.37
CA VAL A 193 -19.11 -51.26 -29.28
C VAL A 193 -18.48 -50.15 -30.12
N LEU A 194 -19.29 -49.25 -30.68
CA LEU A 194 -18.78 -48.09 -31.42
C LEU A 194 -17.98 -47.14 -30.54
N PHE A 195 -18.35 -47.02 -29.26
CA PHE A 195 -17.66 -46.19 -28.30
C PHE A 195 -16.30 -46.78 -27.93
N ILE A 196 -16.22 -48.09 -27.66
CA ILE A 196 -14.95 -48.79 -27.40
C ILE A 196 -14.02 -48.66 -28.61
N THR A 197 -14.52 -48.92 -29.81
CA THR A 197 -13.69 -48.83 -31.03
C THR A 197 -13.24 -47.41 -31.33
N ARG A 198 -14.09 -46.40 -31.08
CA ARG A 198 -13.71 -44.99 -31.20
C ARG A 198 -12.72 -44.57 -30.11
N ALA A 199 -12.93 -44.98 -28.87
CA ALA A 199 -12.04 -44.68 -27.75
C ALA A 199 -10.65 -45.28 -27.99
N ALA A 200 -10.57 -46.54 -28.42
CA ALA A 200 -9.30 -47.19 -28.77
C ALA A 200 -8.56 -46.48 -29.92
N LYS A 201 -9.30 -45.95 -30.92
CA LYS A 201 -8.70 -45.14 -31.98
C LYS A 201 -8.20 -43.78 -31.49
N MET A 202 -8.91 -43.13 -30.57
CA MET A 202 -8.47 -41.84 -30.01
C MET A 202 -7.25 -42.01 -29.10
N GLU A 203 -7.19 -43.08 -28.31
CA GLU A 203 -6.03 -43.42 -27.48
C GLU A 203 -4.77 -43.68 -28.32
N ALA A 204 -4.92 -44.37 -29.47
CA ALA A 204 -3.81 -44.57 -30.41
C ALA A 204 -3.29 -43.25 -31.01
N ILE A 205 -4.21 -42.33 -31.36
CA ILE A 205 -3.84 -41.02 -31.93
C ILE A 205 -3.19 -40.12 -30.87
N GLU A 206 -3.67 -40.15 -29.63
CA GLU A 206 -3.09 -39.38 -28.52
C GLU A 206 -1.67 -39.85 -28.21
N HIS A 207 -1.43 -41.17 -28.22
CA HIS A 207 -0.10 -41.74 -28.01
C HIS A 207 0.90 -41.35 -29.12
N ASP A 208 0.44 -41.20 -30.37
CA ASP A 208 1.28 -40.73 -31.48
C ASP A 208 1.56 -39.21 -31.41
N GLN A 209 0.58 -38.41 -30.95
CA GLN A 209 0.78 -36.98 -30.73
C GLN A 209 1.78 -36.70 -29.60
N MET A 210 1.74 -37.46 -28.50
CA MET A 210 2.69 -37.33 -27.41
C MET A 210 4.14 -37.68 -27.84
N LYS A 211 4.31 -38.67 -28.73
CA LYS A 211 5.63 -39.01 -29.29
C LYS A 211 6.19 -37.91 -30.19
N HIS A 212 5.36 -37.22 -30.96
CA HIS A 212 5.83 -36.13 -31.81
C HIS A 212 6.11 -34.83 -31.05
N GLN A 213 5.42 -34.59 -29.93
CA GLN A 213 5.68 -33.42 -29.08
C GLN A 213 6.97 -33.54 -28.26
N SER A 214 7.42 -34.75 -27.92
CA SER A 214 8.65 -34.97 -27.15
C SER A 214 9.96 -34.87 -27.96
N VAL A 215 9.86 -34.65 -29.28
CA VAL A 215 11.02 -34.61 -30.20
C VAL A 215 11.42 -33.18 -30.59
N PHE A 216 10.70 -32.16 -30.12
CA PHE A 216 11.02 -30.74 -30.29
C PHE A 216 11.13 -30.03 -28.94
#